data_AF-A0A1A6AG13-F1
#
_entry.id   AF-A0A1A6AG13-F1
#
_cell.length_a   1.000
_cell.length_b   1.000
_cell.length_c   1.000
_cell.angle_alpha   90.00
_cell.angle_beta   90.00
_cell.angle_gamma   90.00
#
_symmetry.space_group_name_H-M   'P 1'
#
loop_
_entity.id
_entity.type
_entity.pdbx_description
1 polymer ?
#
loop_
_entity_poly.entity_id
_entity_poly.type
_entity_poly.pdbx_seq_one_letter_code
_entity_poly.pdbx_strand_id
1 'polypeptide(L)'
;MAAKSSEIMVRVRYSDTSKDSIIGSSDEVPIYFYVDRYMIRSASELLSDTLNIKNHFGATHIPFKADAITCFLNQLYDPNPPPLERWRVVKEALELCQTYQAGIIGELIRSSLRPVIDQAPWEIFCLASIFNDVRLARKATKLMGRNGYTSGIPLALETIYLEDAAQPTLAYLLGLLKAIEMDRSQIIARYSQWNNVAKQFSPLT
;
A
#
# COMPACT_ATOMS: atom_id res chain seq x y z
N MET A 1 -45.98 -10.25 -6.02
CA MET A 1 -44.83 -9.38 -5.66
C MET A 1 -43.61 -9.95 -6.34
N ALA A 2 -43.15 -9.30 -7.42
CA ALA A 2 -41.92 -9.70 -8.10
C ALA A 2 -40.74 -9.37 -7.17
N ALA A 3 -39.97 -10.39 -6.79
CA ALA A 3 -38.69 -10.19 -6.12
C ALA A 3 -37.82 -9.36 -7.06
N LYS A 4 -37.45 -8.15 -6.65
CA LYS A 4 -36.38 -7.39 -7.30
C LYS A 4 -35.15 -8.29 -7.24
N SER A 5 -34.72 -8.80 -8.40
CA SER A 5 -33.40 -9.40 -8.55
C SER A 5 -32.39 -8.39 -8.04
N SER A 6 -31.83 -8.64 -6.85
CA SER A 6 -30.70 -7.88 -6.33
C SER A 6 -29.58 -8.03 -7.36
N GLU A 7 -29.24 -6.94 -8.04
CA GLU A 7 -28.21 -6.94 -9.06
C GLU A 7 -26.88 -7.24 -8.37
N ILE A 8 -26.35 -8.45 -8.63
CA ILE A 8 -25.07 -8.89 -8.06
C ILE A 8 -23.98 -8.11 -8.82
N MET A 9 -23.29 -7.22 -8.13
CA MET A 9 -22.16 -6.51 -8.72
C MET A 9 -20.93 -7.42 -8.73
N VAL A 10 -20.44 -7.72 -9.93
CA VAL A 10 -19.26 -8.56 -10.12
C VAL A 10 -18.20 -7.75 -10.84
N ARG A 11 -16.94 -7.86 -10.39
CA ARG A 11 -15.84 -7.19 -11.08
C ARG A 11 -15.60 -7.91 -12.40
N VAL A 12 -15.71 -7.22 -13.54
CA VAL A 12 -15.62 -7.81 -14.90
C VAL A 12 -14.41 -8.73 -15.11
N ARG A 13 -13.24 -8.40 -14.54
CA ARG A 13 -12.03 -9.23 -14.66
C ARG A 13 -12.13 -10.56 -13.89
N TYR A 14 -12.96 -10.59 -12.86
CA TYR A 14 -13.15 -11.70 -11.93
C TYR A 14 -14.61 -12.17 -11.96
N SER A 15 -15.22 -12.22 -13.14
CA SER A 15 -16.62 -12.61 -13.33
C SER A 15 -16.82 -14.04 -13.85
N ASP A 16 -15.74 -14.80 -14.00
CA ASP A 16 -15.80 -16.18 -14.50
C ASP A 16 -16.46 -17.08 -13.45
N THR A 17 -17.69 -17.50 -13.69
CA THR A 17 -18.46 -18.32 -12.76
C THR A 17 -17.99 -19.76 -12.68
N SER A 18 -17.03 -20.20 -13.52
CA SER A 18 -16.46 -21.55 -13.43
C SER A 18 -15.45 -21.70 -12.28
N LYS A 19 -15.11 -20.62 -11.58
CA LYS A 19 -14.17 -20.63 -10.45
C LYS A 19 -14.79 -21.27 -9.21
N ASP A 20 -13.95 -21.88 -8.39
CA ASP A 20 -14.35 -22.69 -7.23
C ASP A 20 -14.47 -21.88 -5.92
N SER A 21 -14.21 -20.57 -5.95
CA SER A 21 -14.35 -19.70 -4.78
C SER A 21 -14.84 -18.30 -5.17
N ILE A 22 -15.60 -17.69 -4.25
CA ILE A 22 -16.15 -16.34 -4.43
C ILE A 22 -15.78 -15.50 -3.21
N ILE A 23 -15.08 -14.39 -3.46
CA ILE A 23 -14.75 -13.38 -2.45
C ILE A 23 -15.74 -12.21 -2.60
N GLY A 24 -16.32 -11.76 -1.50
CA GLY A 24 -17.12 -10.54 -1.44
C GLY A 24 -16.38 -9.41 -0.73
N SER A 25 -16.47 -8.19 -1.26
CA SER A 25 -15.93 -7.00 -0.57
C SER A 25 -16.80 -6.54 0.60
N SER A 26 -16.27 -5.61 1.39
CA SER A 26 -16.96 -4.92 2.49
C SER A 26 -17.59 -3.58 2.09
N ASP A 27 -17.68 -3.28 0.79
CA ASP A 27 -18.34 -2.07 0.30
C ASP A 27 -19.84 -2.06 0.66
N GLU A 28 -20.45 -0.87 0.68
CA GLU A 28 -21.90 -0.71 0.95
C GLU A 28 -22.76 -1.58 0.04
N VAL A 29 -22.34 -1.68 -1.23
CA VAL A 29 -22.83 -2.68 -2.18
C VAL A 29 -21.67 -3.64 -2.44
N PRO A 30 -21.73 -4.89 -1.91
CA PRO A 30 -20.64 -5.83 -2.06
C PRO A 30 -20.35 -6.15 -3.52
N ILE A 31 -19.07 -6.13 -3.87
CA ILE A 31 -18.57 -6.56 -5.17
C ILE A 31 -17.99 -7.96 -5.01
N TYR A 32 -18.39 -8.85 -5.91
CA TYR A 32 -17.95 -10.24 -5.92
C TYR A 32 -16.81 -10.50 -6.90
N PHE A 33 -15.92 -11.40 -6.50
CA PHE A 33 -14.74 -11.83 -7.24
C PHE A 33 -14.72 -13.36 -7.29
N TYR A 34 -14.88 -13.91 -8.49
CA TYR A 34 -14.72 -15.33 -8.74
C TYR A 34 -13.24 -15.64 -8.94
N VAL A 35 -12.69 -16.54 -8.10
CA VAL A 35 -11.25 -16.82 -8.03
C VAL A 35 -10.98 -18.31 -7.86
N ASP A 36 -9.86 -18.76 -8.40
CA ASP A 36 -9.37 -20.12 -8.18
C ASP A 36 -8.76 -20.25 -6.78
N ARG A 37 -9.31 -21.14 -5.96
CA ARG A 37 -8.85 -21.37 -4.59
C ARG A 37 -7.38 -21.77 -4.51
N TYR A 38 -6.92 -22.58 -5.46
CA TYR A 38 -5.52 -23.02 -5.48
C TYR A 38 -4.55 -21.84 -5.65
N MET A 39 -4.93 -20.82 -6.42
CA MET A 39 -4.13 -19.59 -6.58
C MET A 39 -4.11 -18.80 -5.28
N ILE A 40 -5.27 -18.62 -4.64
CA ILE A 40 -5.35 -17.94 -3.34
C ILE A 40 -4.48 -18.67 -2.31
N ARG A 41 -4.56 -20.00 -2.25
CA ARG A 41 -3.76 -20.83 -1.33
C ARG A 41 -2.26 -20.68 -1.57
N SER A 42 -1.83 -20.55 -2.83
CA SER A 42 -0.42 -20.32 -3.16
C SER A 42 0.14 -19.01 -2.61
N ALA A 43 -0.74 -18.00 -2.41
CA ALA A 43 -0.37 -16.72 -1.82
C ALA A 43 -0.58 -16.68 -0.30
N SER A 44 -1.62 -17.35 0.21
CA SER A 44 -2.02 -17.34 1.61
C SER A 44 -2.87 -18.57 1.96
N GLU A 45 -2.32 -19.42 2.82
CA GLU A 45 -3.08 -20.53 3.41
C GLU A 45 -4.23 -20.02 4.28
N LEU A 46 -3.97 -18.98 5.09
CA LEU A 46 -4.96 -18.39 5.99
C LEU A 46 -6.18 -17.82 5.24
N LEU A 47 -5.96 -17.12 4.12
CA LEU A 47 -7.05 -16.63 3.28
C LEU A 47 -7.82 -17.81 2.68
N SER A 48 -7.12 -18.79 2.10
CA SER A 48 -7.74 -20.00 1.55
C SER A 48 -8.59 -20.75 2.59
N ASP A 49 -8.13 -20.84 3.84
CA ASP A 49 -8.87 -21.48 4.93
C ASP A 49 -10.08 -20.64 5.33
N THR A 50 -9.94 -19.33 5.37
CA THR A 50 -11.06 -18.40 5.59
C THR A 50 -12.15 -18.58 4.54
N LEU A 51 -11.76 -18.76 3.26
CA LEU A 51 -12.69 -19.06 2.16
C LEU A 51 -13.33 -20.45 2.29
N ASN A 52 -12.69 -21.39 2.99
CA ASN A 52 -13.19 -22.75 3.18
C ASN A 52 -14.30 -22.84 4.25
N ILE A 53 -14.27 -21.94 5.24
CA ILE A 53 -15.15 -21.99 6.41
C ILE A 53 -16.62 -21.67 6.04
N LYS A 54 -16.91 -21.16 4.83
CA LYS A 54 -18.28 -20.89 4.36
C LYS A 54 -18.57 -21.41 2.94
N ASN A 55 -19.27 -22.54 2.94
CA ASN A 55 -20.34 -23.00 2.04
C ASN A 55 -20.04 -23.33 0.57
N HIS A 56 -20.53 -24.51 0.20
CA HIS A 56 -20.71 -25.03 -1.15
C HIS A 56 -21.44 -24.11 -2.16
N PHE A 57 -21.97 -22.94 -1.75
CA PHE A 57 -22.64 -21.97 -2.65
C PHE A 57 -22.61 -20.51 -2.12
N GLY A 58 -21.80 -20.16 -1.11
CA GLY A 58 -21.84 -18.84 -0.46
C GLY A 58 -20.56 -18.03 -0.64
N ALA A 59 -20.65 -16.77 -1.08
CA ALA A 59 -19.50 -15.89 -1.14
C ALA A 59 -18.95 -15.59 0.27
N THR A 60 -17.62 -15.59 0.40
CA THR A 60 -16.95 -15.22 1.65
C THR A 60 -16.64 -13.73 1.63
N HIS A 61 -17.29 -12.97 2.51
CA HIS A 61 -17.02 -11.54 2.66
C HIS A 61 -15.79 -11.32 3.54
N ILE A 62 -14.85 -10.54 3.02
CA ILE A 62 -13.66 -10.10 3.75
C ILE A 62 -13.77 -8.61 4.10
N PRO A 63 -13.15 -8.14 5.19
CA PRO A 63 -13.31 -6.78 5.68
C PRO A 63 -12.48 -5.75 4.89
N PHE A 64 -12.44 -5.88 3.56
CA PHE A 64 -11.66 -5.02 2.67
C PHE A 64 -12.48 -4.58 1.46
N LYS A 65 -12.22 -3.36 0.97
CA LYS A 65 -12.92 -2.80 -0.18
C LYS A 65 -12.51 -3.46 -1.49
N ALA A 66 -13.40 -3.40 -2.47
CA ALA A 66 -13.21 -4.00 -3.79
C ALA A 66 -11.91 -3.54 -4.47
N ASP A 67 -11.52 -2.27 -4.33
CA ASP A 67 -10.30 -1.75 -4.95
C ASP A 67 -9.04 -2.41 -4.35
N ALA A 68 -9.00 -2.60 -3.02
CA ALA A 68 -7.88 -3.24 -2.34
C ALA A 68 -7.78 -4.74 -2.72
N ILE A 69 -8.93 -5.42 -2.78
CA ILE A 69 -9.03 -6.81 -3.23
C ILE A 69 -8.58 -6.93 -4.69
N THR A 70 -9.02 -6.01 -5.55
CA THR A 70 -8.61 -5.97 -6.96
C THR A 70 -7.09 -5.77 -7.09
N CYS A 71 -6.51 -4.88 -6.29
CA CYS A 71 -5.07 -4.65 -6.24
C CYS A 71 -4.33 -5.95 -5.87
N PHE A 72 -4.73 -6.61 -4.79
CA PHE A 72 -4.18 -7.90 -4.36
C PHE A 72 -4.28 -8.97 -5.45
N LEU A 73 -5.47 -9.17 -6.01
CA LEU A 73 -5.72 -10.21 -7.02
C LEU A 73 -4.95 -9.92 -8.33
N ASN A 74 -4.83 -8.65 -8.73
CA ASN A 74 -4.04 -8.30 -9.91
C ASN A 74 -2.57 -8.71 -9.72
N GLN A 75 -2.00 -8.50 -8.55
CA GLN A 75 -0.61 -8.91 -8.27
C GLN A 75 -0.44 -10.43 -8.22
N LEU A 76 -1.51 -11.17 -7.90
CA LEU A 76 -1.50 -12.63 -7.84
C LEU A 76 -1.67 -13.28 -9.22
N TYR A 77 -2.59 -12.77 -10.05
CA TYR A 77 -3.00 -13.40 -11.31
C TYR A 77 -2.33 -12.80 -12.55
N ASP A 78 -1.91 -11.54 -12.48
CA ASP A 78 -1.35 -10.85 -13.63
C ASP A 78 0.18 -10.89 -13.58
N PRO A 79 0.87 -11.45 -14.60
CA PRO A 79 2.32 -11.34 -14.69
C PRO A 79 2.79 -9.88 -14.83
N ASN A 80 1.93 -8.98 -15.34
CA ASN A 80 2.20 -7.56 -15.52
C ASN A 80 1.04 -6.72 -14.98
N PRO A 81 0.88 -6.63 -13.64
CA PRO A 81 -0.24 -5.94 -13.04
C PRO A 81 -0.27 -4.46 -13.42
N PRO A 82 -1.48 -3.85 -13.52
CA PRO A 82 -1.60 -2.43 -13.80
C PRO A 82 -0.87 -1.60 -12.73
N PRO A 83 -0.33 -0.43 -13.11
CA PRO A 83 0.37 0.43 -12.16
C PRO A 83 -0.55 0.85 -11.02
N LEU A 84 0.02 0.98 -9.82
CA LEU A 84 -0.72 1.43 -8.65
C LEU A 84 -1.12 2.90 -8.83
N GLU A 85 -2.40 3.22 -8.72
CA GLU A 85 -2.89 4.58 -9.00
C GLU A 85 -3.13 5.42 -7.74
N ARG A 86 -3.54 4.80 -6.63
CA ARG A 86 -3.97 5.51 -5.42
C ARG A 86 -3.34 4.92 -4.18
N TRP A 87 -2.60 5.74 -3.43
CA TRP A 87 -1.93 5.31 -2.21
C TRP A 87 -2.90 4.69 -1.18
N ARG A 88 -4.10 5.27 -1.01
CA ARG A 88 -5.12 4.74 -0.09
C ARG A 88 -5.47 3.27 -0.38
N VAL A 89 -5.65 2.92 -1.66
CA VAL A 89 -5.96 1.55 -2.10
C VAL A 89 -4.78 0.62 -1.84
N VAL A 90 -3.56 1.10 -2.09
CA VAL A 90 -2.33 0.34 -1.86
C VAL A 90 -2.13 0.04 -0.38
N LYS A 91 -2.34 1.02 0.49
CA LYS A 91 -2.25 0.86 1.94
C LYS A 91 -3.21 -0.21 2.44
N GLU A 92 -4.48 -0.14 2.02
CA GLU A 92 -5.50 -1.14 2.37
C GLU A 92 -5.16 -2.54 1.80
N ALA A 93 -4.57 -2.62 0.60
CA ALA A 93 -4.10 -3.89 0.04
C ALA A 93 -2.89 -4.48 0.79
N LEU A 94 -1.99 -3.63 1.31
CA LEU A 94 -0.88 -4.07 2.17
C LEU A 94 -1.39 -4.56 3.52
N GLU A 95 -2.39 -3.89 4.10
CA GLU A 95 -3.09 -4.35 5.31
C GLU A 95 -3.74 -5.71 5.07
N LEU A 96 -4.42 -5.91 3.93
CA LEU A 96 -4.96 -7.21 3.53
C LEU A 96 -3.85 -8.28 3.49
N CYS A 97 -2.71 -7.98 2.85
CA CYS A 97 -1.58 -8.90 2.80
C CYS A 97 -1.06 -9.24 4.19
N GLN A 98 -1.02 -8.29 5.12
CA GLN A 98 -0.59 -8.52 6.50
C GLN A 98 -1.61 -9.37 7.26
N THR A 99 -2.90 -9.02 7.20
CA THR A 99 -3.99 -9.73 7.88
C THR A 99 -4.06 -11.19 7.46
N TYR A 100 -3.88 -11.46 6.16
CA TYR A 100 -3.92 -12.81 5.62
C TYR A 100 -2.54 -13.43 5.40
N GLN A 101 -1.46 -12.84 5.92
CA GLN A 101 -0.10 -13.38 5.81
C GLN A 101 0.36 -13.67 4.36
N ALA A 102 -0.11 -12.90 3.39
CA ALA A 102 0.28 -13.01 1.98
C ALA A 102 1.59 -12.25 1.69
N GLY A 103 2.68 -12.69 2.32
CA GLY A 103 3.96 -11.97 2.33
C GLY A 103 4.53 -11.68 0.94
N ILE A 104 4.51 -12.67 0.03
CA ILE A 104 5.03 -12.53 -1.34
C ILE A 104 4.28 -11.42 -2.11
N ILE A 105 2.95 -11.42 -2.03
CA ILE A 105 2.13 -10.40 -2.69
C ILE A 105 2.39 -9.01 -2.08
N GLY A 106 2.55 -8.95 -0.75
CA GLY A 106 2.94 -7.72 -0.06
C GLY A 106 4.29 -7.17 -0.53
N GLU A 107 5.28 -8.03 -0.82
CA GLU A 107 6.56 -7.61 -1.41
C GLU A 107 6.39 -7.09 -2.84
N LEU A 108 5.60 -7.76 -3.68
CA LEU A 108 5.32 -7.32 -5.05
C LEU A 108 4.67 -5.92 -5.09
N ILE A 109 3.67 -5.69 -4.23
CA ILE A 109 3.02 -4.38 -4.08
C ILE A 109 4.06 -3.33 -3.66
N ARG A 110 4.90 -3.64 -2.66
CA ARG A 110 5.94 -2.72 -2.17
C ARG A 110 6.97 -2.36 -3.25
N SER A 111 7.38 -3.33 -4.04
CA SER A 111 8.30 -3.10 -5.16
C SER A 111 7.71 -2.17 -6.24
N SER A 112 6.37 -2.10 -6.30
CA SER A 112 5.61 -1.34 -7.29
C SER A 112 5.12 0.03 -6.78
N LEU A 113 5.60 0.52 -5.63
CA LEU A 113 5.12 1.78 -5.02
C LEU A 113 5.51 3.05 -5.77
N ARG A 114 6.43 2.97 -6.73
CA ARG A 114 6.98 4.13 -7.44
C ARG A 114 5.93 5.12 -7.99
N PRO A 115 4.80 4.69 -8.57
CA PRO A 115 3.82 5.60 -9.14
C PRO A 115 3.00 6.38 -8.11
N VAL A 116 2.98 5.95 -6.84
CA VAL A 116 2.16 6.57 -5.78
C VAL A 116 2.98 7.34 -4.72
N ILE A 117 4.32 7.41 -4.89
CA ILE A 117 5.22 8.03 -3.90
C ILE A 117 4.87 9.51 -3.66
N ASP A 118 4.48 10.21 -4.72
CA ASP A 118 4.14 11.63 -4.65
C ASP A 118 2.85 11.92 -3.86
N GLN A 119 1.95 10.95 -3.70
CA GLN A 119 0.70 11.12 -2.97
C GLN A 119 0.89 11.09 -1.45
N ALA A 120 1.85 10.31 -0.96
CA ALA A 120 2.12 10.15 0.47
C ALA A 120 3.61 9.86 0.74
N PRO A 121 4.50 10.82 0.45
CA PRO A 121 5.95 10.60 0.55
C PRO A 121 6.40 10.29 1.98
N TRP A 122 5.75 10.85 3.00
CA TRP A 122 6.07 10.54 4.39
C TRP A 122 5.71 9.11 4.77
N GLU A 123 4.46 8.68 4.54
CA GLU A 123 4.02 7.32 4.88
C GLU A 123 4.85 6.26 4.13
N ILE A 124 5.22 6.53 2.88
CA ILE A 124 6.06 5.63 2.08
C ILE A 124 7.51 5.62 2.57
N PHE A 125 8.02 6.74 3.09
CA PHE A 125 9.31 6.77 3.78
C PHE A 125 9.28 5.93 5.07
N CYS A 126 8.23 6.05 5.88
CA CYS A 126 8.04 5.21 7.08
C CYS A 126 8.00 3.73 6.70
N LEU A 127 7.22 3.37 5.67
CA LEU A 127 7.17 2.01 5.16
C LEU A 127 8.55 1.51 4.70
N ALA A 128 9.27 2.33 3.94
CA ALA A 128 10.62 2.01 3.48
C ALA A 128 11.59 1.77 4.65
N SER A 129 11.43 2.50 5.75
CA SER A 129 12.26 2.33 6.94
C SER A 129 12.05 1.00 7.65
N ILE A 130 10.81 0.49 7.67
CA ILE A 130 10.45 -0.78 8.30
C ILE A 130 11.06 -1.95 7.52
N PHE A 131 11.08 -1.84 6.19
CA PHE A 131 11.62 -2.88 5.29
C PHE A 131 13.06 -2.65 4.85
N ASN A 132 13.73 -1.65 5.44
CA ASN A 132 15.10 -1.27 5.13
C ASN A 132 15.35 -0.98 3.62
N ASP A 133 14.36 -0.43 2.92
CA ASP A 133 14.49 -0.03 1.51
C ASP A 133 15.01 1.40 1.39
N VAL A 134 16.34 1.53 1.44
CA VAL A 134 17.04 2.81 1.29
C VAL A 134 16.70 3.50 -0.04
N ARG A 135 16.47 2.73 -1.13
CA ARG A 135 16.20 3.30 -2.45
C ARG A 135 14.82 3.94 -2.50
N LEU A 136 13.82 3.28 -1.92
CA LEU A 136 12.47 3.81 -1.79
C LEU A 136 12.45 5.02 -0.85
N ALA A 137 13.13 4.94 0.30
CA ALA A 137 13.26 6.05 1.24
C ALA A 137 13.85 7.30 0.57
N ARG A 138 14.95 7.17 -0.19
CA ARG A 138 15.52 8.31 -0.94
C ARG A 138 14.55 8.92 -1.94
N LYS A 139 13.81 8.09 -2.68
CA LYS A 139 12.80 8.57 -3.64
C LYS A 139 11.68 9.32 -2.93
N ALA A 140 11.23 8.80 -1.79
CA ALA A 140 10.22 9.43 -0.96
C ALA A 140 10.70 10.78 -0.41
N THR A 141 11.91 10.83 0.17
CA THR A 141 12.55 12.08 0.64
C THR A 141 12.66 13.13 -0.47
N LYS A 142 12.99 12.71 -1.70
CA LYS A 142 13.07 13.63 -2.85
C LYS A 142 11.74 14.33 -3.13
N LEU A 143 10.63 13.64 -2.88
CA LEU A 143 9.27 14.13 -3.15
C LEU A 143 8.62 14.85 -1.95
N MET A 144 9.21 14.75 -0.75
CA MET A 144 8.80 15.55 0.41
C MET A 144 8.86 17.06 0.13
N GLY A 145 9.74 17.53 -0.76
CA GLY A 145 9.78 18.95 -1.11
C GLY A 145 8.67 19.44 -2.05
N ARG A 146 7.99 18.52 -2.72
CA ARG A 146 6.92 18.84 -3.68
C ARG A 146 5.54 18.77 -3.04
N ASN A 147 5.32 17.76 -2.22
CA ASN A 147 4.02 17.41 -1.63
C ASN A 147 4.14 17.09 -0.12
N GLY A 148 5.18 17.57 0.57
CA GLY A 148 5.49 17.25 1.96
C GLY A 148 4.56 17.92 2.96
N TYR A 149 3.28 17.60 2.84
CA TYR A 149 2.26 17.88 3.80
C TYR A 149 2.07 16.63 4.64
N THR A 150 2.53 16.65 5.89
CA THR A 150 1.77 16.00 6.95
C THR A 150 0.67 17.00 7.31
N SER A 151 -0.59 16.66 7.02
CA SER A 151 -1.74 17.48 7.47
C SER A 151 -1.71 18.97 7.05
N GLY A 152 -1.13 19.30 5.88
CA GLY A 152 -1.09 20.68 5.35
C GLY A 152 0.10 21.54 5.78
N ILE A 153 1.10 20.99 6.47
CA ILE A 153 2.28 21.73 6.93
C ILE A 153 3.56 21.23 6.23
N PRO A 154 4.41 22.11 5.68
CA PRO A 154 5.69 21.72 5.10
C PRO A 154 6.58 21.07 6.17
N LEU A 155 7.07 19.87 5.88
CA LEU A 155 7.82 19.00 6.79
C LEU A 155 9.20 19.60 7.17
N ALA A 156 9.23 20.56 8.09
CA ALA A 156 10.45 21.04 8.74
C ALA A 156 10.73 20.21 10.00
N LEU A 157 12.00 20.17 10.43
CA LEU A 157 12.42 19.55 11.69
C LEU A 157 11.59 20.02 12.89
N GLU A 158 11.13 21.26 12.83
CA GLU A 158 10.32 21.94 13.86
C GLU A 158 8.82 21.62 13.76
N THR A 159 8.37 20.95 12.70
CA THR A 159 6.95 20.71 12.41
C THR A 159 6.59 19.23 12.36
N ILE A 160 7.54 18.31 12.60
CA ILE A 160 7.24 16.89 12.75
C ILE A 160 6.62 16.68 14.13
N TYR A 161 5.35 16.29 14.18
CA TYR A 161 4.70 15.91 15.42
C TYR A 161 5.31 14.62 15.98
N LEU A 162 5.26 14.46 17.31
CA LEU A 162 5.79 13.27 17.97
C LEU A 162 5.19 11.96 17.42
N GLU A 163 3.91 11.99 17.06
CA GLU A 163 3.20 10.86 16.46
C GLU A 163 3.77 10.46 15.10
N ASP A 164 4.17 11.43 14.27
CA ASP A 164 4.78 11.19 12.98
C ASP A 164 6.23 10.69 13.14
N ALA A 165 6.97 11.26 14.08
CA ALA A 165 8.35 10.85 14.40
C ALA A 165 8.44 9.41 14.91
N ALA A 166 7.36 8.87 15.50
CA ALA A 166 7.31 7.50 15.99
C ALA A 166 7.08 6.44 14.90
N GLN A 167 6.68 6.83 13.69
CA GLN A 167 6.36 5.89 12.61
C GLN A 167 7.59 5.26 11.94
N PRO A 168 8.64 6.01 11.54
CA PRO A 168 9.82 5.41 10.93
C PRO A 168 10.73 4.77 11.98
N THR A 169 11.61 3.87 11.54
CA THR A 169 12.68 3.36 12.42
C THR A 169 13.64 4.47 12.83
N LEU A 170 14.17 4.39 14.06
CA LEU A 170 15.04 5.42 14.62
C LEU A 170 16.26 5.71 13.72
N ALA A 171 16.86 4.67 13.15
CA ALA A 171 17.98 4.78 12.21
C ALA A 171 17.65 5.64 10.99
N TYR A 172 16.47 5.46 10.40
CA TYR A 172 16.01 6.22 9.25
C TYR A 172 15.63 7.65 9.64
N LEU A 173 14.97 7.84 10.78
CA LEU A 173 14.62 9.17 11.28
C LEU A 173 15.88 10.00 11.52
N LEU A 174 16.83 9.50 12.31
CA LEU A 174 18.07 10.21 12.61
C LEU A 174 18.86 10.48 11.32
N GLY A 175 18.88 9.52 10.39
CA GLY A 175 19.56 9.67 9.09
C GLY A 175 18.96 10.81 8.26
N LEU A 176 17.64 10.96 8.31
CA LEU A 176 16.92 12.07 7.67
C LEU A 176 17.25 13.40 8.35
N LEU A 177 17.23 13.46 9.69
CA LEU A 177 17.54 14.67 10.45
C LEU A 177 18.97 15.17 10.15
N LYS A 178 19.94 14.26 10.13
CA LYS A 178 21.33 14.56 9.77
C LYS A 178 21.43 15.12 8.35
N ALA A 179 20.75 14.51 7.39
CA ALA A 179 20.76 14.99 6.00
C ALA A 179 20.12 16.39 5.85
N ILE A 180 19.08 16.70 6.64
CA ILE A 180 18.46 18.03 6.67
C ILE A 180 19.42 19.07 7.29
N GLU A 181 20.10 18.75 8.38
CA GLU A 181 21.06 19.64 9.04
C GLU A 181 22.26 19.98 8.14
N MET A 182 22.77 18.98 7.43
CA MET A 182 23.87 19.16 6.47
C MET A 182 23.47 20.08 5.30
N ASP A 183 22.22 20.00 4.83
CA ASP A 183 21.71 20.88 3.77
C ASP A 183 21.39 22.29 4.28
N ARG A 184 20.91 22.46 5.53
CA ARG A 184 20.71 23.79 6.17
C ARG A 184 21.99 24.62 6.22
N SER A 185 23.13 23.96 6.32
CA SER A 185 24.46 24.59 6.31
C SER A 185 24.85 25.17 4.93
N GLN A 186 24.08 24.86 3.88
CA GLN A 186 24.32 25.27 2.49
C GLN A 186 23.17 26.19 2.00
N ILE A 187 23.15 27.44 2.44
CA ILE A 187 22.06 28.38 2.14
C ILE A 187 22.17 28.91 0.70
N ILE A 188 21.11 28.71 -0.11
CA ILE A 188 20.40 29.62 -1.04
C ILE A 188 19.57 28.72 -2.00
N ALA A 189 18.33 28.37 -1.64
CA ALA A 189 17.19 28.07 -2.54
C ALA A 189 16.14 27.18 -1.85
N ARG A 190 14.99 27.75 -1.50
CA ARG A 190 13.88 27.10 -0.77
C ARG A 190 13.16 25.96 -1.52
N TYR A 191 13.53 25.65 -2.76
CA TYR A 191 12.88 24.62 -3.58
C TYR A 191 13.82 23.47 -4.02
N SER A 192 15.14 23.57 -3.79
CA SER A 192 16.11 22.52 -4.17
C SER A 192 16.59 21.63 -3.01
N GLN A 193 16.21 21.95 -1.77
CA GLN A 193 16.71 21.33 -0.54
C GLN A 193 16.48 19.82 -0.50
N TRP A 194 15.25 19.37 -0.78
CA TRP A 194 14.89 17.95 -0.65
C TRP A 194 15.59 17.00 -1.65
N ASN A 195 16.01 17.51 -2.81
CA ASN A 195 16.82 16.72 -3.73
C ASN A 195 18.22 16.46 -3.16
N ASN A 196 18.79 17.43 -2.45
CA ASN A 196 20.09 17.30 -1.83
C ASN A 196 20.00 16.45 -0.56
N VAL A 197 18.98 16.68 0.27
CA VAL A 197 18.67 15.83 1.44
C VAL A 197 18.52 14.37 1.01
N ALA A 198 17.77 14.09 -0.06
CA ALA A 198 17.61 12.72 -0.58
C ALA A 198 18.93 12.09 -1.07
N LYS A 199 19.86 12.88 -1.61
CA LYS A 199 21.18 12.39 -2.03
C LYS A 199 22.08 12.06 -0.83
N GLN A 200 22.03 12.90 0.19
CA GLN A 200 22.82 12.77 1.41
C GLN A 200 22.22 11.74 2.39
N PHE A 201 20.94 11.42 2.23
CA PHE A 201 20.24 10.48 3.10
C PHE A 201 20.89 9.08 3.12
N SER A 202 21.15 8.64 4.34
CA SER A 202 21.50 7.27 4.69
C SER A 202 20.97 6.98 6.10
N PRO A 203 20.43 5.78 6.38
CA PRO A 203 20.11 5.38 7.74
C PRO A 203 21.36 5.46 8.63
N LEU A 204 21.21 5.93 9.86
CA LEU A 204 22.28 5.90 10.86
C LEU A 204 22.37 4.50 11.46
N THR A 205 23.51 3.85 11.22
CA THR A 205 23.88 2.54 11.78
C THR A 205 24.44 2.66 13.18
#